data_AF-A0A2W0B881-F1
#
_entry.id   AF-A0A2W0B881-F1
#
_cell.length_a   1.000
_cell.length_b   1.000
_cell.length_c   1.000
_cell.angle_alpha   90.00
_cell.angle_beta   90.00
_cell.angle_gamma   90.00
#
_symmetry.space_group_name_H-M   'P 1'
#
loop_
_entity.id
_entity.type
_entity.pdbx_description
1 polymer ?
#
loop_
_entity_poly.entity_id
_entity_poly.type
_entity_poly.pdbx_seq_one_letter_code
_entity_poly.pdbx_strand_id
1 'polypeptide(L)' 'MARKSGGNAVLEVGSAAPDFELPAVTGDRRHKVRLSDFRGKKNVVLAFYPLDWTPT' A
#
# COMPACT_ATOMS: atom_id res chain seq x y z
N MET A 1 -5.63 -14.47 -16.65
CA MET A 1 -4.17 -14.46 -16.82
C MET A 1 -3.56 -13.69 -15.65
N ALA A 2 -2.98 -14.39 -14.68
CA ALA A 2 -2.47 -13.78 -13.46
C ALA A 2 -0.95 -13.58 -13.57
N ARG A 3 -0.49 -12.32 -13.59
CA ARG A 3 0.92 -12.03 -13.30
C ARG A 3 1.08 -12.00 -11.79
N LYS A 4 1.49 -13.13 -11.22
CA LYS A 4 2.07 -13.18 -9.87
C LYS A 4 3.48 -12.59 -9.97
N SER A 5 3.66 -11.32 -9.60
CA SER A 5 4.99 -10.71 -9.51
C SER A 5 5.41 -10.58 -8.06
N GLY A 6 6.09 -11.61 -7.56
CA GLY A 6 6.94 -11.53 -6.38
C GLY A 6 8.40 -11.37 -6.81
N GLY A 7 8.70 -10.34 -7.59
CA GLY A 7 10.05 -10.00 -8.05
C GLY A 7 10.28 -8.51 -7.95
N ASN A 8 11.54 -8.10 -7.82
CA ASN A 8 12.01 -6.71 -7.93
C ASN A 8 11.61 -6.11 -9.29
N ALA A 9 10.33 -5.78 -9.44
CA ALA A 9 9.80 -5.07 -10.58
C ALA A 9 10.00 -3.59 -10.29
N VAL A 10 10.73 -2.92 -11.18
CA VAL A 10 10.79 -1.47 -11.21
C VAL A 10 9.34 -0.98 -11.39
N LEU A 11 8.86 -0.16 -10.44
CA LEU A 11 7.52 0.42 -10.55
C LEU A 11 7.53 1.50 -11.63
N GLU A 12 6.75 1.29 -12.69
CA GLU A 12 6.64 2.22 -13.81
C GLU A 12 5.41 3.10 -13.66
N VAL A 13 5.55 4.39 -14.00
CA VAL A 13 4.42 5.34 -14.02
C VAL A 13 3.38 4.87 -15.03
N GLY A 14 2.10 4.94 -14.65
CA GLY A 14 0.97 4.48 -15.47
C GLY A 14 0.68 2.97 -15.36
N SER A 15 1.60 2.18 -14.81
CA SER A 15 1.32 0.78 -14.50
C SER A 15 0.36 0.65 -13.32
N ALA A 16 -0.41 -0.45 -13.30
CA ALA A 16 -1.28 -0.72 -12.17
C ALA A 16 -0.45 -1.02 -10.92
N ALA A 17 -0.70 -0.28 -9.84
CA ALA A 17 -0.03 -0.50 -8.56
C ALA A 17 -0.29 -1.94 -8.03
N PRO A 18 0.75 -2.64 -7.54
CA PRO A 18 0.60 -3.95 -6.91
C PRO A 18 -0.37 -3.89 -5.73
N ASP A 19 -1.29 -4.86 -5.64
CA ASP A 19 -2.24 -4.94 -4.54
C ASP A 19 -1.54 -5.43 -3.26
N PHE A 20 -2.01 -4.96 -2.12
CA PHE A 20 -1.59 -5.43 -0.80
C PHE A 20 -2.76 -5.39 0.16
N GLU A 21 -2.67 -6.21 1.21
CA GLU A 21 -3.54 -6.12 2.39
C GLU A 21 -2.64 -6.08 3.63
N LEU A 22 -2.79 -5.04 4.44
CA LEU A 22 -1.98 -4.83 5.63
C LEU A 22 -2.87 -4.53 6.85
N PRO A 23 -2.44 -4.91 8.07
CA PRO A 23 -3.05 -4.41 9.29
C PRO A 23 -2.80 -2.90 9.40
N ALA A 24 -3.80 -2.17 9.86
CA ALA A 24 -3.74 -0.72 10.04
C ALA A 24 -4.41 -0.30 11.35
N VAL A 25 -4.02 0.88 11.81
CA VAL A 25 -4.58 1.53 13.00
C VAL A 25 -5.04 2.93 12.61
N THR A 26 -6.32 3.23 12.78
CA THR A 26 -6.89 4.57 12.57
C THR A 26 -7.56 5.03 13.86
N GLY A 27 -6.97 6.01 14.53
CA GLY A 27 -7.31 6.31 15.93
C GLY A 27 -7.09 5.07 16.79
N ASP A 28 -8.08 4.69 17.59
CA ASP A 28 -8.00 3.50 18.44
C ASP A 28 -8.44 2.19 17.74
N ARG A 29 -8.80 2.25 16.46
CA ARG A 29 -9.37 1.11 15.73
C ARG A 29 -8.32 0.34 14.95
N ARG A 30 -8.18 -0.94 15.26
CA ARG A 30 -7.42 -1.91 14.46
C ARG A 30 -8.31 -2.51 13.38
N HIS A 31 -7.83 -2.52 12.14
CA HIS A 31 -8.54 -3.08 10.99
C HIS A 31 -7.55 -3.51 9.91
N LYS A 32 -8.05 -4.08 8.82
CA LYS A 32 -7.26 -4.37 7.61
C LYS A 32 -7.55 -3.32 6.55
N VAL A 33 -6.51 -2.95 5.80
CA VAL A 33 -6.61 -2.04 4.67
C VAL A 33 -6.08 -2.76 3.44
N ARG A 34 -6.88 -2.75 2.37
CA ARG A 34 -6.49 -3.30 1.08
C ARG A 34 -6.44 -2.21 0.02
N LEU A 35 -5.36 -2.13 -0.76
CA LEU A 35 -5.20 -1.08 -1.76
C LEU A 35 -6.34 -1.10 -2.80
N SER A 36 -6.79 -2.30 -3.20
CA SER A 36 -7.88 -2.45 -4.16
C SER A 36 -9.19 -1.79 -3.74
N ASP A 37 -9.45 -1.58 -2.45
CA ASP A 37 -10.71 -1.05 -1.94
C ASP A 37 -10.94 0.42 -2.30
N PHE A 38 -9.85 1.14 -2.61
CA PHE A 38 -9.84 2.56 -2.98
C PHE A 38 -9.90 2.80 -4.49
N ARG A 39 -9.72 1.76 -5.31
CA ARG A 39 -9.69 1.88 -6.78
C ARG A 39 -10.96 2.55 -7.30
N GLY A 40 -10.80 3.59 -8.12
CA GLY A 40 -11.91 4.35 -8.71
C GLY A 40 -12.70 5.23 -7.72
N LYS A 41 -12.34 5.24 -6.44
CA LYS A 41 -13.04 6.03 -5.40
C LYS A 41 -12.24 7.25 -4.98
N LYS A 42 -10.92 7.10 -4.80
CA LYS A 42 -10.02 8.15 -4.32
C LYS A 42 -8.61 7.96 -4.88
N ASN A 43 -7.86 9.05 -4.96
CA ASN A 43 -6.41 8.99 -5.13
C ASN A 43 -5.77 8.50 -3.83
N VAL A 44 -4.71 7.71 -3.94
CA VAL A 44 -3.99 7.12 -2.80
C VAL A 44 -2.52 7.49 -2.88
N VAL A 45 -1.96 7.96 -1.77
CA VAL A 45 -0.52 8.21 -1.60
C VAL A 45 0.02 7.15 -0.65
N LEU A 46 1.12 6.49 -1.03
CA LEU A 46 1.83 5.53 -0.18
C LEU A 46 3.11 6.18 0.35
N ALA A 47 3.22 6.29 1.67
CA ALA A 47 4.42 6.77 2.35
C ALA A 47 5.04 5.60 3.14
N PHE A 48 6.24 5.19 2.76
CA PHE A 48 7.02 4.16 3.45
C PHE A 48 8.05 4.85 4.35
N TYR A 49 8.08 4.48 5.62
CA TYR A 49 9.07 4.97 6.57
C TYR A 49 9.60 3.79 7.41
N PRO A 50 10.84 3.85 7.89
CA PRO A 50 11.53 2.67 8.40
C PRO A 50 11.11 2.28 9.82
N LEU A 51 10.92 3.25 10.71
CA LEU A 51 10.66 3.01 12.13
C LEU A 51 9.98 4.22 12.78
N ASP A 52 9.04 3.94 13.67
CA ASP A 52 8.44 4.93 14.56
C ASP A 52 9.43 5.46 15.60
N TRP A 53 9.24 6.70 16.07
CA TRP A 53 9.99 7.27 17.20
C TRP A 53 11.51 7.38 16.99
N THR A 54 11.94 7.61 15.74
CA THR A 54 13.34 7.94 15.45
C THR A 54 13.67 9.36 15.96
N PRO A 55 14.80 9.56 16.68
CA PRO A 55 15.21 10.89 17.13
C PRO A 55 15.43 11.84 15.95
N THR A 56 14.98 13.09 16.07
CA THR A 56 15.24 14.16 15.10
C THR A 56 16.57 14.85 15.33
#